data_AF-H2Y9I3-F1
#
_entry.id   AF-H2Y9I3-F1
#
_cell.length_a   1.000
_cell.length_b   1.000
_cell.length_c   1.000
_cell.angle_alpha   90.00
_cell.angle_beta   90.00
_cell.angle_gamma   90.00
#
_symmetry.space_group_name_H-M   'P 1'
#
loop_
_entity.id
_entity.type
_entity.pdbx_description
1 polymer ?
#
loop_
_entity_poly.entity_id
_entity_poly.type
_entity_poly.pdbx_seq_one_letter_code
_entity_poly.pdbx_strand_id
1 'polypeptide(L)'
;MYFCYSCYQYVDGIDVKDMPHVKLPIKVDIIKHQKELDGKSTAVHAVMLAPEDVEIYSYPIIPNYANDKDQTLLIFPGPDAKHLRLYSTQSGKKRSVVDDVVMAKKIHLDNSSDVQNENRAKKSEFKLKEEKLNPTFNKIVFIDSTWSQVHSILTDERLKSLSRVELSEKETCYWRKQNNRPNTHLATIEAIHSFFQQFHQIFIGEYDGKFDNLLFFYKFFYSLVKKSK
;
A
#
# COMPACT_ATOMS: atom_id res chain seq x y z
N MET A 1 -3.85 16.71 23.11
CA MET A 1 -3.37 16.51 21.71
C MET A 1 -1.98 15.91 21.83
N TYR A 2 -1.61 14.89 21.06
CA TYR A 2 -0.31 14.18 21.19
C TYR A 2 0.72 14.61 20.14
N PHE A 3 0.23 15.13 19.02
CA PHE A 3 1.04 15.67 17.94
C PHE A 3 0.21 16.67 17.15
N CYS A 4 0.90 17.52 16.41
CA CYS A 4 0.38 18.55 15.54
C CYS A 4 0.01 17.98 14.16
N TYR A 5 -1.22 18.20 13.71
CA TYR A 5 -1.72 17.67 12.44
C TYR A 5 -1.23 18.43 11.20
N SER A 6 -0.61 19.60 11.38
CA SER A 6 -0.11 20.44 10.29
C SER A 6 1.42 20.46 10.23
N CYS A 7 2.07 20.51 11.39
CA CYS A 7 3.52 20.59 11.51
C CYS A 7 4.21 19.24 11.74
N TYR A 8 3.44 18.18 11.99
CA TYR A 8 3.94 16.81 12.19
C TYR A 8 5.02 16.70 13.28
N GLN A 9 4.82 17.47 14.34
CA GLN A 9 5.66 17.47 15.53
C GLN A 9 4.88 16.97 16.73
N TYR A 10 5.57 16.29 17.62
CA TYR A 10 5.05 15.93 18.93
C TYR A 10 4.78 17.18 19.75
N VAL A 11 3.77 17.12 20.63
CA VAL A 11 3.54 18.21 21.59
C VAL A 11 4.62 18.22 22.67
N ASP A 12 4.84 19.38 23.29
CA ASP A 12 5.78 19.52 24.40
C ASP A 12 5.52 18.48 25.50
N GLY A 13 6.60 17.87 25.99
CA GLY A 13 6.57 16.83 27.01
C GLY A 13 6.53 15.38 26.48
N ILE A 14 6.51 15.17 25.16
CA ILE A 14 6.73 13.85 24.55
C ILE A 14 8.13 13.83 23.94
N ASP A 15 9.03 13.00 24.50
CA ASP A 15 10.33 12.76 23.89
C ASP A 15 10.17 11.82 22.68
N VAL A 16 10.68 12.25 21.52
CA VAL A 16 10.69 11.48 20.28
C VAL A 16 11.39 10.13 20.46
N LYS A 17 12.37 10.04 21.37
CA LYS A 17 13.12 8.81 21.66
C LYS A 17 12.26 7.72 22.31
N ASP A 18 11.19 8.10 23.00
CA ASP A 18 10.25 7.17 23.63
C ASP A 18 9.19 6.66 22.66
N MET A 19 9.12 7.27 21.46
CA MET A 19 8.15 6.93 20.45
C MET A 19 8.69 5.83 19.53
N PRO A 20 7.83 4.87 19.11
CA PRO A 20 8.27 3.86 18.15
C PRO A 20 8.63 4.53 16.83
N HIS A 21 9.77 4.12 16.28
CA HIS A 21 10.25 4.54 14.98
C HIS A 21 10.20 3.36 14.01
N VAL A 22 9.69 3.59 12.81
CA VAL A 22 9.57 2.58 11.75
C VAL A 22 10.38 3.04 10.54
N LYS A 23 11.38 2.25 10.15
CA LYS A 23 12.10 2.44 8.89
C LYS A 23 11.40 1.70 7.78
N LEU A 24 11.04 2.40 6.70
CA LEU A 24 10.36 1.79 5.55
C LEU A 24 11.36 1.42 4.45
N PRO A 25 11.14 0.30 3.73
CA PRO A 25 12.03 -0.13 2.66
C PRO A 25 11.95 0.74 1.38
N ILE A 26 10.93 1.58 1.26
CA ILE A 26 10.69 2.48 0.12
C ILE A 26 10.03 3.78 0.61
N LYS A 27 10.05 4.84 -0.21
CA LYS A 27 9.40 6.12 0.10
C LYS A 27 7.88 6.05 -0.05
N VAL A 28 7.18 6.81 0.77
CA VAL A 28 5.73 6.92 0.80
C VAL A 28 5.33 8.38 0.65
N ASP A 29 4.55 8.68 -0.38
CA ASP A 29 3.93 9.99 -0.53
C ASP A 29 2.43 9.85 -0.24
N ILE A 30 1.88 10.73 0.61
CA ILE A 30 0.45 10.75 0.91
C ILE A 30 -0.15 12.04 0.38
N ILE A 31 -1.05 11.94 -0.59
CA ILE A 31 -1.79 13.08 -1.11
C ILE A 31 -3.06 13.26 -0.28
N LYS A 32 -3.03 14.23 0.63
CA LYS A 32 -4.13 14.54 1.54
C LYS A 32 -5.07 15.57 0.94
N HIS A 33 -6.35 15.25 0.90
CA HIS A 33 -7.37 16.22 0.49
C HIS A 33 -7.52 17.30 1.57
N GLN A 34 -7.53 18.57 1.16
CA GLN A 34 -7.60 19.73 2.06
C GLN A 34 -8.91 19.83 2.87
N LYS A 35 -9.99 19.16 2.44
CA LYS A 35 -11.25 19.08 3.22
C LYS A 35 -11.33 17.84 4.14
N GLU A 36 -10.30 17.00 4.15
CA GLU A 36 -10.25 15.86 5.08
C GLU A 36 -9.95 16.38 6.48
N LEU A 37 -10.82 16.08 7.45
CA LEU A 37 -10.70 16.60 8.80
C LEU A 37 -9.50 15.98 9.52
N ASP A 38 -8.66 16.79 10.15
CA ASP A 38 -7.43 16.34 10.80
C ASP A 38 -7.65 15.27 11.88
N GLY A 39 -8.65 15.46 12.74
CA GLY A 39 -9.03 14.44 13.75
C GLY A 39 -9.58 13.14 13.15
N LYS A 40 -9.85 13.11 11.83
CA LYS A 40 -10.26 11.92 11.06
C LYS A 40 -9.14 11.36 10.18
N SER A 41 -8.17 12.16 9.77
CA SER A 41 -7.04 11.64 9.02
C SER A 41 -6.21 10.67 9.88
N THR A 42 -5.79 9.55 9.28
CA THR A 42 -4.79 8.66 9.88
C THR A 42 -3.45 8.71 9.15
N ALA A 43 -3.35 9.51 8.08
CA ALA A 43 -2.10 9.75 7.37
C ALA A 43 -1.01 10.30 8.30
N VAL A 44 -1.40 11.19 9.22
CA VAL A 44 -0.49 11.76 10.22
C VAL A 44 0.22 10.68 11.05
N HIS A 45 -0.42 9.54 11.31
CA HIS A 45 0.25 8.46 12.06
C HIS A 45 1.49 7.95 11.33
N ALA A 46 1.44 7.85 9.99
CA ALA A 46 2.55 7.35 9.19
C ALA A 46 3.75 8.32 9.25
N VAL A 47 3.54 9.62 9.04
CA VAL A 47 4.64 10.61 9.09
C VAL A 47 5.22 10.76 10.50
N MET A 48 4.41 10.63 11.55
CA MET A 48 4.91 10.68 12.93
C MET A 48 5.81 9.48 13.27
N LEU A 49 5.52 8.30 12.71
CA LEU A 49 6.21 7.04 13.04
C LEU A 49 7.35 6.70 12.07
N ALA A 50 7.30 7.19 10.84
CA ALA A 50 8.30 6.98 9.80
C ALA A 50 8.68 8.30 9.08
N PRO A 51 9.12 9.33 9.83
CA PRO A 51 9.30 10.70 9.30
C PRO A 51 10.37 10.80 8.20
N GLU A 52 11.31 9.87 8.15
CA GLU A 52 12.33 9.86 7.10
C GLU A 52 11.81 9.34 5.75
N ASP A 53 10.76 8.54 5.76
CA ASP A 53 10.31 7.77 4.61
C ASP A 53 8.89 8.12 4.15
N VAL A 54 8.16 8.92 4.92
CA VAL A 54 6.78 9.35 4.63
C VAL A 54 6.71 10.86 4.50
N GLU A 55 6.11 11.34 3.41
CA GLU A 55 5.80 12.76 3.21
C GLU A 55 4.31 12.95 2.91
N ILE A 56 3.71 14.01 3.48
CA ILE A 56 2.30 14.35 3.27
C ILE A 56 2.22 15.64 2.46
N TYR A 57 1.48 15.60 1.36
CA TYR A 57 1.22 16.73 0.49
C TYR A 57 -0.26 17.10 0.52
N SER A 58 -0.56 18.37 0.79
CA SER A 58 -1.93 18.86 0.78
C SER A 58 -2.36 19.24 -0.64
N TYR A 59 -3.31 18.51 -1.21
CA TYR A 59 -3.87 18.75 -2.53
C TYR A 59 -4.37 20.21 -2.66
N PRO A 60 -4.03 20.96 -3.73
CA PRO A 60 -3.57 20.50 -5.05
C PRO A 60 -2.04 20.38 -5.20
N ILE A 61 -1.28 20.50 -4.12
CA ILE A 61 0.17 20.27 -4.15
C ILE A 61 0.39 18.76 -4.27
N ILE A 62 1.00 18.34 -5.37
CA ILE A 62 1.39 16.95 -5.66
C ILE A 62 2.79 17.01 -6.29
N PRO A 63 3.74 16.16 -5.86
CA PRO A 63 5.02 16.03 -6.52
C PRO A 63 4.89 15.75 -8.01
N ASN A 64 5.91 16.14 -8.77
CA ASN A 64 6.01 15.76 -10.16
C ASN A 64 6.75 14.41 -10.29
N TYR A 65 6.01 13.35 -10.60
CA TYR A 65 6.54 12.00 -10.76
C TYR A 65 7.05 11.69 -12.19
N ALA A 66 7.17 12.69 -13.07
CA ALA A 66 7.51 12.43 -14.48
C ALA A 66 8.87 11.74 -14.66
N ASN A 67 9.85 12.02 -13.79
CA ASN A 67 11.22 11.50 -13.92
C ASN A 67 11.38 10.08 -13.34
N ASP A 68 10.52 9.68 -12.40
CA ASP A 68 10.55 8.42 -11.66
C ASP A 68 9.23 7.65 -11.79
N LYS A 69 8.47 7.92 -12.86
CA LYS A 69 7.15 7.34 -13.14
C LYS A 69 7.13 5.82 -13.10
N ASP A 70 8.14 5.18 -13.68
CA ASP A 70 8.24 3.71 -13.73
C ASP A 70 8.66 3.09 -12.39
N GLN A 71 9.14 3.92 -11.44
CA GLN A 71 9.53 3.53 -10.10
C GLN A 71 8.54 4.01 -9.01
N THR A 72 7.44 4.63 -9.42
CA THR A 72 6.40 5.19 -8.55
C THR A 72 5.07 4.52 -8.84
N LEU A 73 4.47 3.93 -7.81
CA LEU A 73 3.17 3.27 -7.92
C LEU A 73 2.12 4.02 -7.10
N LEU A 74 0.85 3.87 -7.47
CA LEU A 74 -0.30 4.40 -6.73
C LEU A 74 -1.10 3.25 -6.10
N ILE A 75 -1.31 3.27 -4.78
CA ILE A 75 -2.25 2.38 -4.11
C ILE A 75 -3.66 2.92 -4.31
N PHE A 76 -4.40 2.30 -5.22
CA PHE A 76 -5.82 2.59 -5.41
C PHE A 76 -6.51 1.45 -6.16
N PRO A 77 -7.68 0.96 -5.70
CA PRO A 77 -8.43 -0.06 -6.41
C PRO A 77 -9.02 0.50 -7.71
N GLY A 78 -9.03 -0.28 -8.78
CA GLY A 78 -9.53 0.16 -10.08
C GLY A 78 -9.44 -0.93 -11.15
N PRO A 79 -10.14 -0.76 -12.29
CA PRO A 79 -10.20 -1.77 -13.35
C PRO A 79 -8.84 -2.09 -13.99
N ASP A 80 -7.89 -1.16 -13.89
CA ASP A 80 -6.51 -1.25 -14.37
C ASP A 80 -5.49 -1.55 -13.27
N ALA A 81 -5.93 -1.68 -12.02
CA ALA A 81 -5.07 -1.97 -10.89
C ALA A 81 -4.54 -3.41 -10.95
N LYS A 82 -3.27 -3.58 -10.59
CA LYS A 82 -2.54 -4.85 -10.70
C LYS A 82 -2.06 -5.32 -9.35
N HIS A 83 -1.91 -6.63 -9.20
CA HIS A 83 -1.33 -7.21 -7.98
C HIS A 83 0.14 -6.78 -7.81
N LEU A 84 0.56 -6.48 -6.58
CA LEU A 84 1.90 -5.95 -6.27
C LEU A 84 3.05 -6.82 -6.81
N ARG A 85 2.90 -8.16 -6.80
CA ARG A 85 3.87 -9.12 -7.38
C ARG A 85 4.24 -8.83 -8.84
N LEU A 86 3.37 -8.19 -9.62
CA LEU A 86 3.67 -7.87 -11.01
C LEU A 86 4.75 -6.78 -11.15
N TYR A 87 4.99 -5.98 -10.11
CA TYR A 87 6.02 -4.95 -10.07
C TYR A 87 7.32 -5.49 -9.46
N SER A 88 7.80 -6.60 -10.02
CA SER A 88 8.99 -7.30 -9.54
C SER A 88 9.85 -7.90 -10.66
N THR A 89 11.12 -8.16 -10.33
CA THR A 89 12.09 -8.86 -11.18
C THR A 89 12.68 -10.06 -10.46
N GLN A 90 13.03 -11.11 -11.20
CA GLN A 90 13.73 -12.26 -10.65
C GLN A 90 15.22 -11.95 -10.45
N SER A 91 15.78 -12.34 -9.30
CA SER A 91 17.22 -12.24 -9.06
C SER A 91 18.00 -13.00 -10.14
N GLY A 92 18.76 -12.28 -10.99
CA GLY A 92 19.56 -12.86 -12.07
C GLY A 92 18.98 -12.76 -13.49
N LYS A 93 17.74 -12.27 -13.67
CA LYS A 93 17.18 -11.94 -14.98
C LYS A 93 16.72 -10.48 -15.01
N LYS A 94 17.14 -9.72 -16.03
CA LYS A 94 16.71 -8.33 -16.26
C LYS A 94 15.23 -8.19 -16.69
N ARG A 95 14.49 -9.29 -16.86
CA ARG A 95 13.09 -9.28 -17.32
C ARG A 95 12.13 -9.18 -16.15
N SER A 96 11.08 -8.40 -16.32
CA SER A 96 10.03 -8.23 -15.32
C SER A 96 9.11 -9.46 -15.30
N VAL A 97 8.49 -9.76 -14.17
CA VAL A 97 7.45 -10.81 -14.09
C VAL A 97 6.31 -10.53 -15.09
N VAL A 98 6.08 -9.27 -15.43
CA VAL A 98 5.11 -8.84 -16.45
C VAL A 98 5.42 -9.46 -17.82
N ASP A 99 6.70 -9.44 -18.22
CA ASP A 99 7.14 -10.01 -19.51
C ASP A 99 6.91 -11.52 -19.54
N ASP A 100 7.20 -12.22 -18.44
CA ASP A 100 7.04 -13.66 -18.34
C ASP A 100 5.56 -14.09 -18.33
N VAL A 101 4.68 -13.35 -17.64
CA VAL A 101 3.22 -13.63 -17.61
C VAL A 101 2.56 -13.34 -18.96
N VAL A 102 2.95 -12.25 -19.63
CA VAL A 102 2.44 -11.91 -20.97
C VAL A 102 2.91 -12.95 -21.99
N MET A 103 4.16 -13.41 -21.89
CA MET A 103 4.70 -14.43 -22.79
C MET A 103 4.06 -15.81 -22.53
N ALA A 104 3.83 -16.18 -21.27
CA ALA A 104 3.11 -17.42 -20.92
C ALA A 104 1.66 -17.42 -21.44
N LYS A 105 0.95 -16.29 -21.35
CA LYS A 105 -0.39 -16.15 -21.95
C LYS A 105 -0.38 -16.24 -23.48
N LYS A 106 0.65 -15.69 -24.13
CA LYS A 106 0.79 -15.75 -25.59
C LYS A 106 1.02 -17.18 -26.09
N ILE A 107 1.79 -17.99 -25.36
CA ILE A 107 2.01 -19.41 -25.66
C ILE A 107 0.70 -20.24 -25.53
N HIS A 108 -0.23 -19.85 -24.66
CA HIS A 108 -1.51 -20.54 -24.49
C HIS A 108 -2.59 -20.15 -25.50
N LEU A 109 -2.46 -19.04 -26.25
CA LEU A 109 -3.44 -18.66 -27.28
C LEU A 109 -3.15 -19.23 -28.67
N ASP A 110 -1.94 -19.75 -28.93
CA ASP A 110 -1.56 -20.27 -30.26
C ASP A 110 -1.80 -21.78 -30.44
N ASN A 111 -2.25 -22.50 -29.42
CA ASN A 111 -2.61 -23.92 -29.52
C ASN A 111 -4.12 -24.12 -29.27
N SER A 112 -4.94 -23.73 -30.24
CA SER A 112 -6.35 -24.14 -30.31
C SER A 112 -6.55 -25.14 -31.44
N SER A 113 -6.47 -26.43 -31.10
CA SER A 113 -7.19 -27.49 -31.81
C SER A 113 -7.33 -28.70 -30.88
N ASP A 114 -8.57 -28.92 -30.44
CA ASP A 114 -9.24 -30.15 -30.02
C ASP A 114 -8.47 -31.21 -29.21
N VAL A 115 -9.00 -31.52 -28.01
CA VAL A 115 -9.75 -32.75 -27.69
C VAL A 115 -9.87 -32.88 -26.16
N GLN A 116 -11.10 -33.18 -25.73
CA GLN A 116 -11.50 -33.51 -24.36
C GLN A 116 -10.67 -34.65 -23.77
N ASN A 117 -10.22 -34.53 -22.51
CA ASN A 117 -10.22 -35.69 -21.61
C ASN A 117 -10.12 -35.30 -20.13
N GLU A 118 -11.07 -35.82 -19.37
CA GLU A 118 -11.06 -35.86 -17.92
C GLU A 118 -10.04 -36.89 -17.39
N ASN A 119 -9.65 -36.67 -16.14
CA ASN A 119 -9.05 -37.61 -15.19
C ASN A 119 -7.52 -37.70 -15.04
N ARG A 120 -7.14 -37.34 -13.79
CA ARG A 120 -6.13 -37.99 -12.94
C ARG A 120 -4.67 -37.64 -13.22
N ALA A 121 -4.24 -36.50 -12.68
CA ALA A 121 -2.83 -36.24 -12.40
C ALA A 121 -2.63 -35.94 -10.91
N LYS A 122 -1.82 -36.80 -10.29
CA LYS A 122 -1.26 -36.71 -8.95
C LYS A 122 -0.80 -35.28 -8.68
N LYS A 123 -1.25 -34.66 -7.58
CA LYS A 123 -0.62 -33.48 -6.99
C LYS A 123 0.80 -33.88 -6.57
N SER A 124 1.74 -33.78 -7.51
CA SER A 124 3.13 -33.59 -7.16
C SER A 124 3.21 -32.22 -6.48
N GLU A 125 3.62 -32.22 -5.21
CA GLU A 125 4.13 -31.03 -4.56
C GLU A 125 5.37 -30.58 -5.33
N PHE A 126 5.16 -29.78 -6.38
CA PHE A 126 6.19 -28.92 -6.92
C PHE A 126 6.45 -27.87 -5.85
N LYS A 127 7.44 -28.13 -4.98
CA LYS A 127 8.16 -27.06 -4.28
C LYS A 127 8.79 -26.18 -5.36
N LEU A 128 8.03 -25.20 -5.84
CA LEU A 128 8.61 -24.03 -6.49
C LEU A 128 9.57 -23.46 -5.46
N LYS A 129 10.88 -23.54 -5.71
CA LYS A 129 11.85 -22.74 -4.97
C LYS A 129 11.34 -21.31 -5.11
N GLU A 130 10.94 -20.68 -4.02
CA GLU A 130 10.51 -19.29 -4.04
C GLU A 130 11.70 -18.45 -4.52
N GLU A 131 11.69 -18.13 -5.81
CA GLU A 131 12.72 -17.30 -6.41
C GLU A 131 12.64 -15.91 -5.78
N LYS A 132 13.78 -15.41 -5.30
CA LYS A 132 13.86 -14.11 -4.63
C LYS A 132 13.51 -13.00 -5.61
N LEU A 133 12.33 -12.41 -5.43
CA LEU A 133 11.84 -11.27 -6.19
C LEU A 133 12.44 -9.97 -5.65
N ASN A 134 12.73 -9.03 -6.54
CA ASN A 134 13.14 -7.67 -6.17
C ASN A 134 12.10 -6.67 -6.71
N PRO A 135 11.74 -5.62 -5.94
CA PRO A 135 10.80 -4.61 -6.40
C PRO A 135 11.40 -3.80 -7.56
N THR A 136 10.59 -3.43 -8.55
CA THR A 136 10.99 -2.53 -9.66
C THR A 136 10.73 -1.05 -9.35
N PHE A 137 10.29 -0.76 -8.13
CA PHE A 137 9.82 0.55 -7.69
C PHE A 137 10.43 0.89 -6.34
N ASN A 138 10.54 2.18 -6.03
CA ASN A 138 11.13 2.69 -4.78
C ASN A 138 10.25 3.76 -4.11
N LYS A 139 9.08 4.05 -4.69
CA LYS A 139 8.10 4.99 -4.15
C LYS A 139 6.68 4.45 -4.32
N ILE A 140 5.86 4.67 -3.29
CA ILE A 140 4.45 4.33 -3.28
C ILE A 140 3.61 5.54 -2.86
N VAL A 141 2.52 5.80 -3.59
CA VAL A 141 1.63 6.93 -3.35
C VAL A 141 0.31 6.43 -2.77
N PHE A 142 -0.17 7.10 -1.72
CA PHE A 142 -1.49 6.90 -1.12
C PHE A 142 -2.32 8.18 -1.22
N ILE A 143 -3.65 8.06 -1.15
CA ILE A 143 -4.57 9.19 -1.09
C ILE A 143 -5.31 9.18 0.24
N ASP A 144 -5.21 10.28 1.00
CA ASP A 144 -5.93 10.50 2.25
C ASP A 144 -7.11 11.44 2.01
N SER A 145 -8.29 10.87 1.77
CA SER A 145 -9.51 11.64 1.48
C SER A 145 -10.77 10.82 1.76
N THR A 146 -11.93 11.46 1.78
CA THR A 146 -13.20 10.74 1.69
C THR A 146 -13.40 10.15 0.30
N TRP A 147 -14.18 9.06 0.21
CA TRP A 147 -14.58 8.46 -1.06
C TRP A 147 -15.30 9.42 -2.02
N SER A 148 -15.98 10.44 -1.50
CA SER A 148 -16.63 11.46 -2.33
C SER A 148 -15.66 12.52 -2.86
N GLN A 149 -14.52 12.71 -2.22
CA GLN A 149 -13.52 13.73 -2.57
C GLN A 149 -12.40 13.17 -3.46
N VAL A 150 -12.14 11.87 -3.38
CA VAL A 150 -11.02 11.17 -4.03
C VAL A 150 -10.96 11.37 -5.54
N HIS A 151 -12.10 11.54 -6.22
CA HIS A 151 -12.15 11.67 -7.67
C HIS A 151 -11.35 12.88 -8.20
N SER A 152 -11.37 14.00 -7.46
CA SER A 152 -10.60 15.20 -7.81
C SER A 152 -9.08 14.97 -7.80
N ILE A 153 -8.62 14.10 -6.90
CA ILE A 153 -7.21 13.74 -6.77
C ILE A 153 -6.85 12.70 -7.84
N LEU A 154 -7.66 11.66 -8.04
CA LEU A 154 -7.40 10.59 -9.01
C LEU A 154 -7.35 11.06 -10.46
N THR A 155 -8.09 12.12 -10.79
CA THR A 155 -8.13 12.67 -12.14
C THR A 155 -6.99 13.66 -12.43
N ASP A 156 -6.16 13.99 -11.42
CA ASP A 156 -4.97 14.80 -11.61
C ASP A 156 -3.96 14.07 -12.50
N GLU A 157 -3.48 14.73 -13.55
CA GLU A 157 -2.59 14.13 -14.56
C GLU A 157 -1.28 13.58 -13.95
N ARG A 158 -0.81 14.16 -12.83
CA ARG A 158 0.37 13.67 -12.10
C ARG A 158 0.15 12.29 -11.50
N LEU A 159 -1.07 11.96 -11.08
CA LEU A 159 -1.42 10.65 -10.49
C LEU A 159 -2.02 9.68 -11.51
N LYS A 160 -2.84 10.18 -12.43
CA LYS A 160 -3.53 9.39 -13.47
C LYS A 160 -2.55 8.61 -14.36
N SER A 161 -1.34 9.12 -14.53
CA SER A 161 -0.30 8.48 -15.33
C SER A 161 0.42 7.33 -14.60
N LEU A 162 0.29 7.21 -13.27
CA LEU A 162 0.97 6.20 -12.47
C LEU A 162 0.32 4.82 -12.61
N SER A 163 1.15 3.79 -12.54
CA SER A 163 0.68 2.40 -12.42
C SER A 163 -0.04 2.19 -11.09
N ARG A 164 -1.23 1.56 -11.14
CA ARG A 164 -2.04 1.29 -9.95
C ARG A 164 -1.82 -0.10 -9.41
N VAL A 165 -1.70 -0.18 -8.09
CA VAL A 165 -1.66 -1.42 -7.34
C VAL A 165 -2.91 -1.52 -6.47
N GLU A 166 -3.57 -2.67 -6.54
CA GLU A 166 -4.62 -3.05 -5.61
C GLU A 166 -4.04 -3.95 -4.52
N LEU A 167 -4.41 -3.67 -3.27
CA LEU A 167 -4.07 -4.51 -2.14
C LEU A 167 -4.98 -5.72 -2.12
N SER A 168 -4.44 -6.90 -1.76
CA SER A 168 -5.30 -8.05 -1.43
C SER A 168 -6.35 -7.67 -0.40
N GLU A 169 -7.57 -8.19 -0.56
CA GLU A 169 -8.70 -7.86 0.31
C GLU A 169 -8.34 -8.07 1.78
N LYS A 170 -8.46 -6.99 2.56
CA LYS A 170 -8.38 -7.00 4.01
C LYS A 170 -9.57 -6.29 4.58
N GLU A 171 -10.12 -6.85 5.64
CA GLU A 171 -11.14 -6.18 6.43
C GLU A 171 -10.49 -5.23 7.44
N THR A 172 -11.09 -4.05 7.65
CA THR A 172 -10.71 -3.14 8.71
C THR A 172 -10.93 -3.77 10.08
N CYS A 173 -9.92 -3.65 10.95
CA CYS A 173 -9.94 -4.26 12.28
C CYS A 173 -10.47 -3.30 13.38
N TYR A 174 -10.87 -2.06 13.04
CA TYR A 174 -10.94 -0.97 14.02
C TYR A 174 -12.23 -0.12 13.99
N TRP A 175 -12.29 0.89 14.86
CA TRP A 175 -13.50 1.65 15.22
C TRP A 175 -13.96 2.69 14.19
N ARG A 176 -13.27 2.83 13.06
CA ARG A 176 -13.59 3.77 11.98
C ARG A 176 -14.38 3.11 10.84
N LYS A 177 -15.07 1.99 11.10
CA LYS A 177 -16.01 1.40 10.14
C LYS A 177 -16.94 2.49 9.62
N GLN A 178 -16.92 2.72 8.32
CA GLN A 178 -17.84 3.68 7.71
C GLN A 178 -19.21 3.02 7.64
N ASN A 179 -20.22 3.65 8.27
CA ASN A 179 -21.59 3.17 8.18
C ASN A 179 -22.01 3.02 6.71
N ASN A 180 -22.65 1.91 6.37
CA ASN A 180 -23.10 1.59 5.01
C ASN A 180 -21.97 1.52 3.96
N ARG A 181 -20.74 1.18 4.36
CA ARG A 181 -19.63 0.89 3.46
C ARG A 181 -19.05 -0.50 3.74
N PRO A 182 -18.43 -1.16 2.75
CA PRO A 182 -17.70 -2.40 2.96
C PRO A 182 -16.63 -2.26 4.04
N ASN A 183 -16.43 -3.31 4.83
CA ASN A 183 -15.32 -3.41 5.77
C ASN A 183 -13.95 -3.46 5.07
N THR A 184 -13.90 -3.64 3.75
CA THR A 184 -12.68 -3.57 2.95
C THR A 184 -12.17 -2.14 2.73
N HIS A 185 -12.93 -1.12 3.14
CA HIS A 185 -12.51 0.28 3.10
C HIS A 185 -11.62 0.60 4.30
N LEU A 186 -10.31 0.40 4.12
CA LEU A 186 -9.29 0.64 5.14
C LEU A 186 -9.11 2.14 5.45
N ALA A 187 -8.77 2.48 6.69
CA ALA A 187 -8.17 3.78 6.98
C ALA A 187 -6.80 3.90 6.30
N THR A 188 -6.34 5.12 6.01
CA THR A 188 -5.05 5.38 5.34
C THR A 188 -3.89 4.64 6.00
N ILE A 189 -3.80 4.65 7.34
CA ILE A 189 -2.74 3.91 8.06
C ILE A 189 -2.86 2.39 7.94
N GLU A 190 -4.08 1.85 7.87
CA GLU A 190 -4.32 0.42 7.65
C GLU A 190 -3.91 0.02 6.23
N ALA A 191 -4.18 0.87 5.24
CA ALA A 191 -3.74 0.64 3.86
C ALA A 191 -2.20 0.64 3.76
N ILE A 192 -1.52 1.58 4.42
CA ILE A 192 -0.05 1.65 4.48
C ILE A 192 0.52 0.40 5.15
N HIS A 193 0.00 0.01 6.33
CA HIS A 193 0.42 -1.23 7.01
C HIS A 193 0.19 -2.47 6.15
N SER A 194 -0.99 -2.58 5.53
CA SER A 194 -1.34 -3.71 4.67
C SER A 194 -0.42 -3.83 3.46
N PHE A 195 -0.09 -2.69 2.83
CA PHE A 195 0.89 -2.63 1.76
C PHE A 195 2.26 -3.17 2.21
N PHE A 196 2.78 -2.70 3.34
CA PHE A 196 4.11 -3.12 3.81
C PHE A 196 4.16 -4.58 4.28
N GLN A 197 3.06 -5.11 4.80
CA GLN A 197 2.93 -6.55 5.06
C GLN A 197 3.02 -7.36 3.75
N GLN A 198 2.28 -6.97 2.71
CA GLN A 198 2.35 -7.63 1.40
C GLN A 198 3.73 -7.47 0.76
N PHE A 199 4.34 -6.29 0.86
CA PHE A 199 5.71 -6.03 0.42
C PHE A 199 6.68 -7.01 1.08
N HIS A 200 6.61 -7.16 2.41
CA HIS A 200 7.48 -8.07 3.14
C HIS A 200 7.32 -9.52 2.66
N GLN A 201 6.08 -9.98 2.55
CA GLN A 201 5.73 -11.33 2.10
C GLN A 201 6.21 -11.63 0.68
N ILE A 202 6.22 -10.63 -0.20
CA ILE A 202 6.61 -10.80 -1.61
C ILE A 202 8.13 -10.72 -1.79
N PHE A 203 8.80 -9.76 -1.13
CA PHE A 203 10.18 -9.38 -1.45
C PHE A 203 11.21 -9.84 -0.42
N ILE A 204 10.78 -10.22 0.79
CA ILE A 204 11.68 -10.55 1.90
C ILE A 204 11.45 -11.99 2.36
N GLY A 205 10.20 -12.36 2.66
CA GLY A 205 9.83 -13.67 3.19
C GLY A 205 8.65 -13.57 4.15
N GLU A 206 8.49 -14.56 5.02
CA GLU A 206 7.41 -14.57 6.03
C GLU A 206 7.35 -13.25 6.82
N TYR A 207 6.14 -12.73 7.05
CA TYR A 207 5.96 -11.47 7.75
C TYR A 207 6.21 -11.65 9.25
N ASP A 208 7.14 -10.87 9.78
CA ASP A 208 7.65 -10.96 11.15
C ASP A 208 7.10 -9.86 12.09
N GLY A 209 6.13 -9.07 11.62
CA GLY A 209 5.56 -7.95 12.39
C GLY A 209 6.39 -6.66 12.32
N LYS A 210 7.45 -6.59 11.50
CA LYS A 210 8.37 -5.44 11.40
C LYS A 210 7.72 -4.08 11.18
N PHE A 211 6.52 -4.05 10.60
CA PHE A 211 5.79 -2.80 10.32
C PHE A 211 4.59 -2.56 11.23
N ASP A 212 4.33 -3.42 12.23
CA ASP A 212 3.15 -3.33 13.09
C ASP A 212 3.12 -2.04 13.93
N ASN A 213 4.29 -1.49 14.24
CA ASN A 213 4.40 -0.21 14.94
C ASN A 213 3.79 0.96 14.15
N LEU A 214 3.58 0.86 12.82
CA LEU A 214 2.80 1.86 12.07
C LEU A 214 1.37 2.02 12.62
N LEU A 215 0.83 0.97 13.24
CA LEU A 215 -0.49 0.99 13.86
C LEU A 215 -0.46 1.50 15.31
N PHE A 216 0.67 1.96 15.85
CA PHE A 216 0.80 2.37 17.25
C PHE A 216 -0.26 3.41 17.65
N PHE A 217 -0.30 4.56 16.99
CA PHE A 217 -1.29 5.60 17.30
C PHE A 217 -2.72 5.14 17.03
N TYR A 218 -2.91 4.32 16.00
CA TYR A 218 -4.21 3.78 15.69
C TYR A 218 -4.71 2.88 16.84
N LYS A 219 -3.93 1.90 17.28
CA LYS A 219 -4.27 1.08 18.45
C LYS A 219 -4.40 1.91 19.74
N PHE A 220 -3.53 2.89 19.93
CA PHE A 220 -3.57 3.77 21.10
C PHE A 220 -4.89 4.56 21.19
N PHE A 221 -5.28 5.27 20.12
CA PHE A 221 -6.54 6.02 20.09
C PHE A 221 -7.76 5.11 20.19
N TYR A 222 -7.71 3.89 19.64
CA TYR A 222 -8.76 2.89 19.85
C TYR A 222 -9.00 2.63 21.34
N SER A 223 -7.90 2.42 22.07
CA SER A 223 -7.94 2.05 23.47
C SER A 223 -8.52 3.18 24.32
N LEU A 224 -8.24 4.44 23.97
CA LEU A 224 -8.84 5.60 24.62
C LEU A 224 -10.35 5.64 24.39
N VAL A 225 -10.80 5.49 23.14
CA VAL A 225 -12.24 5.48 22.80
C VAL A 225 -12.97 4.33 23.52
N LYS A 226 -12.34 3.16 23.66
CA LYS A 226 -12.93 2.01 24.37
C LYS A 226 -13.02 2.19 25.87
N LYS A 227 -12.05 2.87 26.50
CA LYS A 227 -12.09 3.20 27.93
C LYS A 227 -13.09 4.30 28.28
N SER A 228 -13.46 5.13 27.32
CA SER A 228 -14.45 6.20 27.49
C SER A 228 -15.91 5.75 27.28
N LYS A 229 -16.14 4.45 27.04
CA LYS A 229 -17.48 3.84 26.97
C LYS A 229 -17.72 2.99 28.21
#